data_AF-A0A3C2D4G5-F1
#
_entry.id   AF-A0A3C2D4G5-F1
#
_cell.length_a   1.000
_cell.length_b   1.000
_cell.length_c   1.000
_cell.angle_alpha   90.00
_cell.angle_beta   90.00
_cell.angle_gamma   90.00
#
_symmetry.space_group_name_H-M   'P 1'
#
loop_
_entity.id
_entity.type
_entity.pdbx_description
1 polymer ?
#
loop_
_entity_poly.entity_id
_entity_poly.type
_entity_poly.pdbx_seq_one_letter_code
_entity_poly.pdbx_strand_id
1 'polypeptide(L)'
;MKNIYKYFLIPLIVGLIIAGIQFGLPYFFGDKKELTYKIYEPITYFDKNTVGELNIVINGIESNALFSNQFLIENTGQIPLKNIPITIKFDTLDSLFKIYNYTIQTQPPLEFGNIDKKLSRTNLSINVDLINPKDKILINILTNSRNKSGLYSKSEGMILSKAEIKEEKKEDKFSFLLALLASIMSTILSFFISPKTLNALGALSKVIDNLFKAKNQSGLKVVSALYGNNETYIDITEKLNQLIENDKLSVKVSNELAGRDPLQNVKKELKLIYSLGSKIETVVVDETQDLKLPIDEKNAT
;
A
#
# COMPACT_ATOMS: atom_id res chain seq x y z
N MET A 1 -11.05 -43.53 16.98
CA MET A 1 -10.43 -42.19 17.10
C MET A 1 -10.48 -41.32 15.83
N LYS A 2 -11.13 -41.74 14.71
CA LYS A 2 -11.16 -40.96 13.45
C LYS A 2 -12.11 -39.75 13.41
N ASN A 3 -13.07 -39.64 14.34
CA ASN A 3 -14.09 -38.59 14.32
C ASN A 3 -13.79 -37.36 15.21
N ILE A 4 -12.87 -37.46 16.18
CA ILE A 4 -12.49 -36.33 17.06
C ILE A 4 -11.89 -35.17 16.25
N TYR A 5 -11.13 -35.48 15.19
CA TYR A 5 -10.56 -34.49 14.29
C TYR A 5 -11.62 -33.65 13.56
N LYS A 6 -12.75 -34.26 13.17
CA LYS A 6 -13.84 -33.57 12.46
C LYS A 6 -14.63 -32.63 13.37
N TYR A 7 -14.89 -33.06 14.61
CA TYR A 7 -15.73 -32.30 15.55
C TYR A 7 -14.97 -31.32 16.44
N PHE A 8 -13.65 -31.43 16.57
CA PHE A 8 -12.87 -30.59 17.47
C PHE A 8 -11.77 -29.78 16.78
N LEU A 9 -10.99 -30.40 15.88
CA LEU A 9 -9.85 -29.72 15.26
C LEU A 9 -10.29 -28.63 14.28
N ILE A 10 -11.41 -28.84 13.57
CA ILE A 10 -11.89 -27.88 12.57
C ILE A 10 -12.47 -26.62 13.22
N PRO A 11 -13.38 -26.71 14.21
CA PRO A 11 -13.81 -25.54 14.97
C PRO A 11 -12.64 -24.81 15.63
N LEU A 12 -11.60 -25.53 16.10
CA LEU A 12 -10.40 -24.93 16.68
C LEU A 12 -9.59 -24.13 15.65
N ILE A 13 -9.33 -24.70 14.47
CA ILE A 13 -8.59 -24.02 13.39
C ILE A 13 -9.38 -22.80 12.90
N VAL A 14 -10.70 -22.95 12.69
CA VAL A 14 -11.58 -21.84 12.31
C VAL A 14 -11.58 -20.75 13.39
N GLY A 15 -11.66 -21.13 14.66
CA GLY A 15 -11.57 -20.21 15.79
C GLY A 15 -10.25 -19.46 15.87
N LEU A 16 -9.12 -20.13 15.60
CA LEU A 16 -7.80 -19.50 15.54
C LEU A 16 -7.65 -18.55 14.35
N ILE A 17 -8.22 -18.89 13.20
CA ILE A 17 -8.25 -17.99 12.02
C ILE A 17 -9.11 -16.77 12.34
N ILE A 18 -10.31 -16.94 12.87
CA ILE A 18 -11.20 -15.84 13.26
C ILE A 18 -10.52 -14.94 14.30
N ALA A 19 -9.89 -15.52 15.33
CA ALA A 19 -9.12 -14.75 16.32
C ALA A 19 -7.95 -14.01 15.66
N GLY A 20 -7.20 -14.66 14.77
CA GLY A 20 -6.11 -14.03 14.02
C GLY A 20 -6.59 -12.86 13.15
N ILE A 21 -7.76 -12.96 12.54
CA ILE A 21 -8.39 -11.84 11.82
C ILE A 21 -8.83 -10.76 12.81
N GLN A 22 -9.62 -11.11 13.81
CA GLN A 22 -10.23 -10.15 14.73
C GLN A 22 -9.20 -9.35 15.53
N PHE A 23 -8.09 -9.98 15.93
CA PHE A 23 -7.04 -9.34 16.72
C PHE A 23 -5.82 -8.91 15.91
N GLY A 24 -5.49 -9.60 14.82
CA GLY A 24 -4.33 -9.29 13.99
C GLY A 24 -4.60 -8.23 12.93
N LEU A 25 -5.79 -8.20 12.34
CA LEU A 25 -6.18 -7.22 11.32
C LEU A 25 -6.02 -5.77 11.84
N PRO A 26 -6.51 -5.41 13.04
CA PRO A 26 -6.31 -4.05 13.57
C PRO A 26 -4.84 -3.63 13.71
N TYR A 27 -3.90 -4.57 13.86
CA TYR A 27 -2.47 -4.25 13.91
C TYR A 27 -1.89 -3.90 12.53
N PHE A 28 -2.42 -4.50 11.45
CA PHE A 28 -2.03 -4.18 10.07
C PHE A 28 -2.73 -2.93 9.52
N PHE A 29 -3.94 -2.65 10.00
CA PHE A 29 -4.78 -1.52 9.57
C PHE A 29 -4.93 -0.44 10.63
N GLY A 30 -4.12 -0.49 11.70
CA GLY A 30 -4.18 0.49 12.77
C GLY A 30 -3.85 1.88 12.25
N ASP A 31 -4.62 2.87 12.71
CA ASP A 31 -4.43 4.26 12.34
C ASP A 31 -3.00 4.71 12.61
N LYS A 32 -2.26 5.05 11.54
CA LYS A 32 -0.89 5.54 11.66
C LYS A 32 -0.90 7.06 11.73
N LYS A 33 -0.22 7.58 12.75
CA LYS A 33 0.25 8.97 12.78
C LYS A 33 1.54 9.04 11.97
N GLU A 34 1.46 9.53 10.74
CA GLU A 34 2.63 9.58 9.87
C GLU A 34 2.74 10.94 9.20
N LEU A 35 3.91 11.55 9.37
CA LEU A 35 4.29 12.77 8.68
C LEU A 35 5.40 12.42 7.70
N THR A 36 5.17 12.64 6.42
CA THR A 36 6.17 12.47 5.37
C THR A 36 6.71 13.82 4.94
N TYR A 37 8.00 13.89 4.62
CA TYR A 37 8.59 15.10 4.07
C TYR A 37 9.51 14.83 2.89
N LYS A 38 9.62 15.84 2.01
CA LYS A 38 10.54 15.86 0.88
C LYS A 38 11.33 17.17 0.90
N ILE A 39 12.63 17.06 0.75
CA ILE A 39 13.56 18.19 0.57
C ILE A 39 13.95 18.20 -0.89
N TYR A 40 13.68 19.29 -1.59
CA TYR A 40 14.06 19.45 -2.99
C TYR A 40 15.48 20.01 -3.11
N GLU A 41 16.11 19.77 -4.25
CA GLU A 41 17.38 20.41 -4.58
C GLU A 41 17.21 21.94 -4.58
N PRO A 42 18.14 22.69 -3.96
CA PRO A 42 18.05 24.14 -3.93
C PRO A 42 18.11 24.76 -5.32
N ILE A 43 17.18 25.67 -5.60
CA ILE A 43 17.16 26.45 -6.83
C ILE A 43 18.07 27.66 -6.64
N THR A 44 19.05 27.84 -7.52
CA THR A 44 19.85 29.07 -7.56
C THR A 44 19.08 30.13 -8.33
N TYR A 45 18.78 31.26 -7.68
CA TYR A 45 18.32 32.44 -8.41
C TYR A 45 19.49 33.23 -8.99
N PHE A 46 20.53 33.41 -8.18
CA PHE A 46 21.81 33.94 -8.63
C PHE A 46 22.93 33.53 -7.67
N ASP A 47 24.16 33.56 -8.16
CA ASP A 47 25.40 33.34 -7.40
C ASP A 47 26.54 34.22 -7.93
N LYS A 48 27.67 34.21 -7.22
CA LYS A 48 28.85 35.02 -7.55
C LYS A 48 29.36 34.80 -8.98
N ASN A 49 29.20 33.60 -9.53
CA ASN A 49 29.64 33.29 -10.90
C ASN A 49 28.70 33.89 -11.94
N THR A 50 27.40 33.98 -11.62
CA THR A 50 26.38 34.56 -12.51
C THR A 50 26.31 36.09 -12.47
N VAL A 51 26.57 36.72 -11.31
CA VAL A 51 26.36 38.17 -11.13
C VAL A 51 27.65 39.00 -11.21
N GLY A 52 28.81 38.35 -11.18
CA GLY A 52 30.11 39.03 -11.27
C GLY A 52 30.33 40.04 -10.14
N GLU A 53 30.49 41.32 -10.50
CA GLU A 53 30.78 42.43 -9.58
C GLU A 53 29.53 43.21 -9.13
N LEU A 54 28.33 42.76 -9.50
CA LEU A 54 27.10 43.43 -9.09
C LEU A 54 26.97 43.45 -7.56
N ASN A 55 26.74 44.64 -7.01
CA ASN A 55 26.40 44.82 -5.61
C ASN A 55 24.89 44.60 -5.43
N ILE A 56 24.52 43.45 -4.90
CA ILE A 56 23.12 43.12 -4.61
C ILE A 56 22.91 43.20 -3.11
N VAL A 57 21.89 43.96 -2.70
CA VAL A 57 21.52 44.15 -1.30
C VAL A 57 20.16 43.53 -1.05
N ILE A 58 20.09 42.52 -0.18
CA ILE A 58 18.85 41.86 0.23
C ILE A 58 18.59 42.19 1.69
N ASN A 59 17.46 42.83 1.97
CA ASN A 59 17.06 43.26 3.32
C ASN A 59 18.18 44.08 4.02
N GLY A 60 18.87 44.94 3.27
CA GLY A 60 19.98 45.76 3.78
C GLY A 60 21.32 45.03 3.94
N ILE A 61 21.42 43.75 3.54
CA ILE A 61 22.64 42.95 3.64
C ILE A 61 23.20 42.72 2.23
N GLU A 62 24.48 43.03 2.06
CA GLU A 62 25.21 42.73 0.83
C GLU A 62 25.28 41.22 0.60
N SER A 63 24.88 40.77 -0.59
CA SER A 63 24.77 39.36 -0.92
C SER A 63 25.15 39.12 -2.37
N ASN A 64 26.02 38.16 -2.60
CA ASN A 64 26.42 37.76 -3.94
C ASN A 64 25.74 36.45 -4.39
N ALA A 65 24.81 35.91 -3.61
CA ALA A 65 24.08 34.70 -3.96
C ALA A 65 22.73 34.61 -3.26
N LEU A 66 21.76 34.01 -3.94
CA LEU A 66 20.42 33.76 -3.44
C LEU A 66 19.94 32.39 -3.91
N PHE A 67 19.57 31.55 -2.95
CA PHE A 67 19.07 30.20 -3.17
C PHE A 67 17.68 30.04 -2.56
N SER A 68 16.80 29.32 -3.25
CA SER A 68 15.50 28.89 -2.77
C SER A 68 15.56 27.41 -2.37
N ASN A 69 15.25 27.14 -1.10
CA ASN A 69 15.26 25.80 -0.51
C ASN A 69 13.83 25.39 -0.21
N GLN A 70 13.33 24.38 -0.93
CA GLN A 70 11.93 23.98 -0.85
C GLN A 70 11.76 22.67 -0.07
N PHE A 71 10.73 22.65 0.76
CA PHE A 71 10.36 21.54 1.64
C PHE A 71 8.87 21.27 1.49
N LEU A 72 8.51 20.05 1.15
CA LEU A 72 7.12 19.59 1.20
C LEU A 72 6.95 18.70 2.42
N ILE A 73 5.92 18.96 3.20
CA ILE A 73 5.49 18.15 4.34
C ILE A 73 4.06 17.69 4.05
N GLU A 74 3.76 16.44 4.35
CA GLU A 74 2.44 15.85 4.13
C GLU A 74 2.08 14.91 5.30
N ASN A 75 0.85 14.98 5.79
CA ASN A 75 0.33 13.91 6.63
C ASN A 75 -0.12 12.75 5.74
N THR A 76 0.74 11.75 5.57
CA THR A 76 0.45 10.52 4.80
C THR A 76 -0.24 9.45 5.64
N GLY A 77 -0.46 9.72 6.94
CA GLY A 77 -1.19 8.86 7.86
C GLY A 77 -2.69 8.86 7.62
N GLN A 78 -3.41 8.09 8.45
CA GLN A 78 -4.87 7.93 8.33
C GLN A 78 -5.65 8.85 9.28
N ILE A 79 -4.97 9.48 10.25
CA ILE A 79 -5.61 10.32 11.27
C ILE A 79 -5.03 11.73 11.33
N PRO A 80 -5.81 12.72 11.80
CA PRO A 80 -5.33 14.08 12.02
C PRO A 80 -4.20 14.15 13.04
N LEU A 81 -3.20 14.97 12.73
CA LEU A 81 -2.07 15.25 13.60
C LEU A 81 -2.28 16.61 14.27
N LYS A 82 -2.05 16.69 15.59
CA LYS A 82 -2.26 17.90 16.38
C LYS A 82 -0.98 18.39 17.02
N ASN A 83 -0.79 19.71 17.09
CA ASN A 83 0.34 20.38 17.72
C ASN A 83 1.69 19.82 17.24
N ILE A 84 1.94 19.90 15.94
CA ILE A 84 3.09 19.28 15.29
C ILE A 84 4.25 20.26 15.19
N PRO A 85 5.33 20.05 15.96
CA PRO A 85 6.53 20.87 15.85
C PRO A 85 7.36 20.40 14.66
N ILE A 86 7.73 21.33 13.78
CA ILE A 86 8.59 21.06 12.62
C ILE A 86 9.74 22.05 12.66
N THR A 87 10.97 21.55 12.57
CA THR A 87 12.17 22.38 12.49
C THR A 87 12.96 22.03 11.25
N ILE A 88 13.18 23.02 10.40
CA ILE A 88 14.12 22.97 9.30
C ILE A 88 15.42 23.61 9.80
N LYS A 89 16.53 22.88 9.70
CA LYS A 89 17.86 23.32 10.14
C LYS A 89 18.86 23.20 9.00
N PHE A 90 19.64 24.24 8.78
CA PHE A 90 20.74 24.27 7.83
C PHE A 90 22.05 23.92 8.51
N ASP A 91 22.77 22.97 7.91
CA ASP A 91 24.08 22.51 8.39
C ASP A 91 25.17 23.46 7.92
N THR A 92 25.51 24.41 8.77
CA THR A 92 26.53 25.42 8.48
C THR A 92 27.29 25.84 9.73
N LEU A 93 28.60 25.97 9.59
CA LEU A 93 29.47 26.63 10.57
C LEU A 93 29.78 28.08 10.17
N ASP A 94 29.37 28.49 8.97
CA ASP A 94 29.61 29.84 8.47
C ASP A 94 28.79 30.84 9.28
N SER A 95 29.47 31.75 9.97
CA SER A 95 28.86 32.83 10.74
C SER A 95 28.08 33.81 9.84
N LEU A 96 28.46 33.91 8.57
CA LEU A 96 27.85 34.76 7.55
C LEU A 96 26.63 34.13 6.89
N PHE A 97 26.29 32.87 7.20
CA PHE A 97 25.04 32.27 6.75
C PHE A 97 23.82 33.10 7.19
N LYS A 98 22.93 33.36 6.24
CA LYS A 98 21.67 34.08 6.46
C LYS A 98 20.50 33.35 5.81
N ILE A 99 19.42 33.26 6.57
CA ILE A 99 18.07 33.07 6.03
C ILE A 99 17.49 34.47 5.82
N TYR A 100 17.21 34.83 4.57
CA TYR A 100 16.68 36.15 4.22
C TYR A 100 15.18 36.24 4.43
N ASN A 101 14.47 35.21 4.01
CA ASN A 101 13.02 35.16 4.06
C ASN A 101 12.55 33.71 4.01
N TYR A 102 11.28 33.49 4.36
CA TYR A 102 10.60 32.23 4.17
C TYR A 102 9.14 32.45 3.79
N THR A 103 8.57 31.50 3.05
CA THR A 103 7.13 31.43 2.79
C THR A 103 6.60 30.07 3.20
N ILE A 104 5.35 30.05 3.65
CA ILE A 104 4.62 28.84 4.03
C ILE A 104 3.30 28.87 3.27
N GLN A 105 3.05 27.82 2.49
CA GLN A 105 1.83 27.62 1.74
C GLN A 105 1.23 26.29 2.18
N THR A 106 -0.07 26.26 2.43
CA THR A 106 -0.78 25.05 2.83
C THR A 106 -1.70 24.57 1.72
N GLN A 107 -1.97 23.26 1.69
CA GLN A 107 -2.98 22.66 0.85
C GLN A 107 -3.81 21.71 1.72
N PRO A 108 -5.09 22.01 1.98
CA PRO A 108 -5.85 23.19 1.51
C PRO A 108 -5.30 24.54 2.06
N PRO A 109 -5.69 25.70 1.49
CA PRO A 109 -5.14 26.99 1.93
C PRO A 109 -5.53 27.44 3.36
N LEU A 110 -6.51 26.79 3.99
CA LEU A 110 -7.07 27.13 5.31
C LEU A 110 -7.21 25.86 6.16
N GLU A 111 -7.66 26.00 7.41
CA GLU A 111 -8.04 24.90 8.34
C GLU A 111 -6.89 24.17 9.06
N PHE A 112 -5.68 24.76 9.07
CA PHE A 112 -4.51 24.23 9.81
C PHE A 112 -4.45 24.71 11.28
N GLY A 113 -5.42 25.51 11.71
CA GLY A 113 -5.37 26.25 12.97
C GLY A 113 -4.26 27.31 12.96
N ASN A 114 -3.64 27.58 14.10
CA ASN A 114 -2.48 28.46 14.15
C ASN A 114 -1.23 27.74 13.63
N ILE A 115 -0.41 28.53 12.93
CA ILE A 115 0.95 28.12 12.56
C ILE A 115 1.89 29.12 13.20
N ASP A 116 2.45 28.78 14.35
CA ASP A 116 3.45 29.62 15.02
C ASP A 116 4.78 29.47 14.30
N LYS A 117 5.52 30.57 14.13
CA LYS A 117 6.82 30.58 13.46
C LYS A 117 7.89 31.20 14.36
N LYS A 118 9.06 30.57 14.39
CA LYS A 118 10.25 31.08 15.06
C LYS A 118 11.45 30.91 14.13
N LEU A 119 11.97 32.04 13.67
CA LEU A 119 13.17 32.08 12.86
C LEU A 119 14.40 32.29 13.75
N SER A 120 15.46 31.52 13.51
CA SER A 120 16.80 31.74 14.04
C SER A 120 17.79 31.89 12.89
N ARG A 121 19.07 32.10 13.20
CA ARG A 121 20.12 32.28 12.18
C ARG A 121 20.21 31.09 11.21
N THR A 122 20.06 29.88 11.72
CA THR A 122 20.26 28.63 10.96
C THR A 122 19.01 27.77 10.85
N ASN A 123 17.93 28.13 11.53
CA ASN A 123 16.75 27.27 11.61
C ASN A 123 15.46 28.08 11.40
N LEU A 124 14.48 27.44 10.78
CA LEU A 124 13.08 27.84 10.84
C LEU A 124 12.33 26.77 11.62
N SER A 125 11.77 27.13 12.76
CA SER A 125 10.88 26.27 13.54
C SER A 125 9.45 26.74 13.38
N ILE A 126 8.53 25.82 13.12
CA ILE A 126 7.10 26.06 13.11
C ILE A 126 6.39 25.08 14.03
N ASN A 127 5.26 25.49 14.59
CA ASN A 127 4.34 24.61 15.28
C ASN A 127 2.98 24.73 14.60
N VAL A 128 2.42 23.61 14.15
CA VAL A 128 1.16 23.57 13.40
C VAL A 128 0.08 22.93 14.25
N ASP A 129 -1.02 23.63 14.50
CA ASP A 129 -2.08 23.14 15.39
C ASP A 129 -2.74 21.87 14.85
N LEU A 130 -3.02 21.82 13.55
CA LEU A 130 -3.71 20.70 12.91
C LEU A 130 -3.17 20.40 11.50
N ILE A 131 -2.94 19.12 11.20
CA ILE A 131 -2.63 18.62 9.87
C ILE A 131 -3.49 17.37 9.62
N ASN A 132 -4.54 17.48 8.80
CA ASN A 132 -5.41 16.36 8.47
C ASN A 132 -4.75 15.41 7.47
N PRO A 133 -5.26 14.16 7.31
CA PRO A 133 -4.75 13.26 6.29
C PRO A 133 -4.75 13.91 4.90
N LYS A 134 -3.65 13.75 4.17
CA LYS A 134 -3.36 14.35 2.84
C LYS A 134 -3.15 15.86 2.82
N ASP A 135 -3.24 16.54 3.96
CA ASP A 135 -2.87 17.95 4.04
C ASP A 135 -1.38 18.11 3.78
N LYS A 136 -1.03 19.17 3.05
CA LYS A 136 0.34 19.48 2.65
C LYS A 136 0.75 20.86 3.12
N ILE A 137 2.02 21.00 3.44
CA ILE A 137 2.67 22.27 3.76
C ILE A 137 3.92 22.39 2.90
N LEU A 138 3.94 23.38 2.02
CA LEU A 138 5.09 23.77 1.22
C LEU A 138 5.78 24.95 1.89
N ILE A 139 7.05 24.77 2.22
CA ILE A 139 7.90 25.80 2.82
C ILE A 139 9.01 26.11 1.84
N ASN A 140 9.18 27.39 1.51
CA ASN A 140 10.32 27.87 0.74
C ASN A 140 11.16 28.79 1.63
N ILE A 141 12.47 28.55 1.70
CA ILE A 141 13.41 29.34 2.50
C ILE A 141 14.48 29.93 1.59
N LEU A 142 14.64 31.24 1.63
CA LEU A 142 15.66 31.97 0.88
C LEU A 142 16.93 32.11 1.70
N THR A 143 18.06 31.65 1.15
CA THR A 143 19.38 31.66 1.81
C THR A 143 20.47 32.26 0.93
N ASN A 144 21.58 32.68 1.54
CA ASN A 144 22.75 33.19 0.83
C ASN A 144 23.77 32.12 0.43
N SER A 145 23.51 30.86 0.78
CA SER A 145 24.39 29.73 0.45
C SER A 145 23.59 28.44 0.31
N ARG A 146 24.17 27.49 -0.42
CA ARG A 146 23.61 26.16 -0.68
C ARG A 146 24.03 25.15 0.39
N ASN A 147 23.69 25.43 1.65
CA ASN A 147 23.98 24.49 2.73
C ASN A 147 23.01 23.30 2.69
N LYS A 148 23.50 22.12 3.08
CA LYS A 148 22.64 20.97 3.34
C LYS A 148 21.65 21.34 4.45
N SER A 149 20.44 20.80 4.36
CA SER A 149 19.40 21.03 5.35
C SER A 149 18.77 19.71 5.79
N GLY A 150 18.31 19.70 7.04
CA GLY A 150 17.51 18.63 7.62
C GLY A 150 16.15 19.14 8.07
N LEU A 151 15.16 18.26 8.06
CA LEU A 151 13.85 18.49 8.64
C LEU A 151 13.65 17.53 9.81
N TYR A 152 13.21 18.07 10.94
CA TYR A 152 13.05 17.36 12.19
C TYR A 152 11.66 17.63 12.74
N SER A 153 10.98 16.58 13.20
CA SER A 153 9.70 16.66 13.86
C SER A 153 9.54 15.46 14.78
N LYS A 154 8.88 15.64 15.93
CA LYS A 154 8.63 14.56 16.88
C LYS A 154 7.34 14.82 17.64
N SER A 155 6.47 13.81 17.67
CA SER A 155 5.24 13.79 18.44
C SER A 155 4.94 12.35 18.88
N GLU A 156 4.08 12.18 19.89
CA GLU A 156 3.78 10.87 20.47
C GLU A 156 3.13 9.93 19.44
N GLY A 157 3.77 8.77 19.23
CA GLY A 157 3.32 7.74 18.30
C GLY A 157 3.42 8.16 16.82
N MET A 158 4.00 9.31 16.51
CA MET A 158 4.16 9.79 15.14
C MET A 158 5.45 9.27 14.51
N ILE A 159 5.34 8.73 13.31
CA ILE A 159 6.47 8.35 12.46
C ILE A 159 6.78 9.54 11.54
N LEU A 160 8.06 9.91 11.47
CA LEU A 160 8.57 10.89 10.51
C LEU A 160 9.30 10.15 9.39
N SER A 161 8.79 10.24 8.17
CA SER A 161 9.30 9.53 6.99
C SER A 161 9.86 10.53 5.97
N LYS A 162 11.06 10.27 5.42
CA LYS A 162 11.55 11.02 4.25
C LYS A 162 11.02 10.32 3.00
N ALA A 163 10.32 11.05 2.13
CA ALA A 163 9.88 10.52 0.84
C ALA A 163 11.10 10.19 -0.03
N GLU A 164 11.32 8.91 -0.33
CA GLU A 164 12.28 8.47 -1.34
C GLU A 164 11.73 8.71 -2.75
N ILE A 165 12.59 9.05 -3.71
CA ILE A 165 12.23 9.13 -5.13
C ILE A 165 12.12 7.69 -5.67
N LYS A 166 11.03 7.00 -5.36
CA LYS A 166 10.60 5.79 -6.07
C LYS A 166 9.08 5.81 -6.18
N GLU A 167 8.59 5.68 -7.40
CA GLU A 167 7.18 5.48 -7.71
C GLU A 167 6.63 4.36 -6.80
N GLU A 168 5.60 4.68 -6.02
CA GLU A 168 4.94 3.71 -5.15
C GLU A 168 4.32 2.59 -6.00
N LYS A 169 4.98 1.43 -6.09
CA LYS A 169 4.23 0.17 -6.13
C LYS A 169 3.71 -0.05 -4.73
N LYS A 170 2.53 0.51 -4.45
CA LYS A 170 1.81 0.27 -3.20
C LYS A 170 1.55 -1.23 -3.10
N GLU A 171 2.28 -1.91 -2.23
CA GLU A 171 2.13 -3.35 -1.99
C GLU A 171 0.71 -3.58 -1.44
N ASP A 172 -0.18 -4.16 -2.25
CA ASP A 172 -1.57 -4.43 -1.87
C ASP A 172 -1.65 -5.61 -0.89
N LYS A 173 -1.22 -5.35 0.35
CA LYS A 173 -1.28 -6.31 1.45
C LYS A 173 -2.72 -6.71 1.77
N PHE A 174 -3.71 -5.89 1.41
CA PHE A 174 -5.12 -6.16 1.65
C PHE A 174 -5.67 -7.22 0.69
N SER A 175 -5.43 -7.10 -0.62
CA SER A 175 -5.84 -8.12 -1.59
C SER A 175 -5.20 -9.48 -1.29
N PHE A 176 -3.94 -9.48 -0.85
CA PHE A 176 -3.26 -10.70 -0.44
C PHE A 176 -3.90 -11.37 0.79
N LEU A 177 -4.24 -10.59 1.81
CA LEU A 177 -4.92 -11.12 3.00
C LEU A 177 -6.32 -11.65 2.65
N LEU A 178 -7.08 -10.93 1.83
CA LEU A 178 -8.42 -11.34 1.40
C LEU A 178 -8.37 -12.65 0.59
N ALA A 179 -7.38 -12.78 -0.29
CA ALA A 179 -7.16 -14.01 -1.04
C ALA A 179 -6.76 -15.19 -0.16
N LEU A 180 -5.90 -14.96 0.84
CA LEU A 180 -5.56 -15.96 1.85
C LEU A 180 -6.81 -16.44 2.60
N LEU A 181 -7.69 -15.52 2.99
CA LEU A 181 -8.95 -15.87 3.65
C LEU A 181 -9.89 -16.64 2.73
N ALA A 182 -10.07 -16.19 1.49
CA ALA A 182 -10.93 -16.84 0.51
C ALA A 182 -10.43 -18.24 0.16
N SER A 183 -9.11 -18.44 0.08
CA SER A 183 -8.51 -19.74 -0.22
C SER A 183 -8.65 -20.72 0.96
N ILE A 184 -8.51 -20.22 2.20
CA ILE A 184 -8.74 -21.02 3.41
C ILE A 184 -10.22 -21.41 3.52
N MET A 185 -11.14 -20.48 3.26
CA MET A 185 -12.58 -20.73 3.25
C MET A 185 -12.99 -21.72 2.15
N SER A 186 -12.42 -21.60 0.95
CA SER A 186 -12.58 -22.54 -0.17
C SER A 186 -12.15 -23.96 0.22
N THR A 187 -11.01 -24.08 0.91
CA THR A 187 -10.51 -25.37 1.41
C THR A 187 -11.43 -25.95 2.50
N ILE A 188 -11.95 -25.12 3.41
CA ILE A 188 -12.91 -25.55 4.43
C ILE A 188 -14.24 -25.95 3.80
N LEU A 189 -14.71 -25.25 2.75
CA LEU A 189 -15.90 -25.66 2.00
C LEU A 189 -15.71 -27.04 1.37
N SER A 190 -14.54 -27.31 0.75
CA SER A 190 -14.21 -28.61 0.14
C SER A 190 -14.26 -29.80 1.14
N PHE A 191 -14.13 -29.52 2.44
CA PHE A 191 -14.18 -30.52 3.51
C PHE A 191 -15.59 -31.07 3.79
N PHE A 192 -16.64 -30.28 3.55
CA PHE A 192 -18.03 -30.72 3.75
C PHE A 192 -18.55 -31.61 2.60
N ILE A 193 -17.79 -31.68 1.50
CA ILE A 193 -18.17 -32.27 0.20
C ILE A 193 -17.80 -33.74 0.08
N SER A 194 -16.73 -34.19 0.75
CA SER A 194 -16.21 -35.55 0.58
C SER A 194 -15.81 -36.18 1.92
N PRO A 195 -16.54 -37.20 2.43
CA PRO A 195 -16.30 -37.79 3.75
C PRO A 195 -15.02 -38.63 3.87
N LYS A 196 -14.08 -38.57 2.92
CA LYS A 196 -12.91 -39.48 2.84
C LYS A 196 -11.52 -38.86 3.09
N THR A 197 -11.36 -37.61 3.53
CA THR A 197 -10.01 -36.99 3.53
C THR A 197 -9.47 -36.63 4.92
N LEU A 198 -8.49 -37.41 5.38
CA LEU A 198 -7.60 -37.11 6.51
C LEU A 198 -6.43 -36.16 6.12
N ASN A 199 -6.40 -35.63 4.89
CA ASN A 199 -5.30 -34.83 4.34
C ASN A 199 -5.61 -33.32 4.28
N ALA A 200 -6.42 -32.80 5.21
CA ALA A 200 -6.83 -31.39 5.23
C ALA A 200 -5.65 -30.40 5.39
N LEU A 201 -4.65 -30.76 6.20
CA LEU A 201 -3.43 -29.96 6.38
C LEU A 201 -2.60 -29.87 5.11
N GLY A 202 -2.55 -30.94 4.30
CA GLY A 202 -1.80 -30.96 3.04
C GLY A 202 -2.47 -30.18 1.91
N ALA A 203 -3.81 -30.13 1.86
CA ALA A 203 -4.53 -29.28 0.93
C ALA A 203 -4.37 -27.79 1.29
N LEU A 204 -4.53 -27.46 2.58
CA LEU A 204 -4.32 -26.11 3.10
C LEU A 204 -2.88 -25.62 2.87
N SER A 205 -1.87 -26.45 3.12
CA SER A 205 -0.47 -26.09 2.89
C SER A 205 -0.19 -25.82 1.41
N LYS A 206 -0.72 -26.66 0.49
CA LYS A 206 -0.58 -26.43 -0.96
C LYS A 206 -1.19 -25.10 -1.40
N VAL A 207 -2.35 -24.74 -0.87
CA VAL A 207 -3.02 -23.48 -1.17
C VAL A 207 -2.20 -22.28 -0.67
N ILE A 208 -1.69 -22.36 0.56
CA ILE A 208 -0.82 -21.34 1.15
C ILE A 208 0.50 -21.22 0.35
N ASP A 209 1.11 -22.34 -0.03
CA ASP A 209 2.32 -22.36 -0.85
C ASP A 209 2.08 -21.74 -2.23
N ASN A 210 0.93 -22.04 -2.84
CA ASN A 210 0.54 -21.46 -4.13
C ASN A 210 0.31 -19.95 -4.03
N LEU A 211 -0.27 -19.46 -2.93
CA LEU A 211 -0.42 -18.03 -2.64
C LEU A 211 0.92 -17.32 -2.49
N PHE A 212 1.84 -17.87 -1.69
CA PHE A 212 3.16 -17.27 -1.52
C PHE A 212 3.97 -17.30 -2.82
N LYS A 213 3.89 -18.39 -3.59
CA LYS A 213 4.52 -18.45 -4.92
C LYS A 213 3.89 -17.45 -5.89
N ALA A 214 2.56 -17.28 -5.87
CA ALA A 214 1.84 -16.31 -6.68
C ALA A 214 2.29 -14.88 -6.38
N LYS A 215 2.39 -14.50 -5.09
CA LYS A 215 2.85 -13.16 -4.67
C LYS A 215 4.26 -12.81 -5.18
N ASN A 216 5.15 -13.79 -5.23
CA ASN A 216 6.57 -13.57 -5.58
C ASN A 216 6.87 -13.72 -7.08
N GLN A 217 5.86 -13.98 -7.91
CA GLN A 217 6.03 -14.27 -9.33
C GLN A 217 5.39 -13.15 -10.17
N SER A 218 6.11 -12.67 -11.19
CA SER A 218 5.53 -11.77 -12.20
C SER A 218 4.70 -12.59 -13.18
N GLY A 219 3.42 -12.23 -13.37
CA GLY A 219 2.54 -12.86 -14.35
C GLY A 219 1.20 -13.35 -13.78
N LEU A 220 0.39 -13.96 -14.63
CA LEU A 220 -0.90 -14.55 -14.28
C LEU A 220 -0.71 -15.92 -13.63
N LYS A 221 -1.40 -16.17 -12.51
CA LYS A 221 -1.40 -17.49 -11.86
C LYS A 221 -2.72 -17.78 -11.16
N VAL A 222 -3.24 -18.98 -11.32
CA VAL A 222 -4.45 -19.42 -10.60
C VAL A 222 -4.04 -20.00 -9.25
N VAL A 223 -4.60 -19.44 -8.18
CA VAL A 223 -4.34 -19.83 -6.80
C VAL A 223 -5.27 -20.95 -6.35
N SER A 224 -6.55 -20.84 -6.68
CA SER A 224 -7.60 -21.82 -6.37
C SER A 224 -8.71 -21.73 -7.40
N ALA A 225 -9.20 -22.86 -7.88
CA ALA A 225 -10.31 -22.93 -8.83
C ALA A 225 -11.22 -24.11 -8.50
N LEU A 226 -12.44 -23.83 -8.04
CA LEU A 226 -13.43 -24.83 -7.68
C LEU A 226 -14.65 -24.74 -8.60
N TYR A 227 -14.96 -25.82 -9.31
CA TYR A 227 -16.11 -25.92 -10.20
C TYR A 227 -17.20 -26.80 -9.60
N GLY A 228 -18.41 -26.28 -9.42
CA GLY A 228 -19.49 -26.99 -8.73
C GLY A 228 -20.67 -26.13 -8.29
N ASN A 229 -21.52 -26.66 -7.43
CA ASN A 229 -22.60 -25.92 -6.75
C ASN A 229 -23.03 -26.67 -5.48
N ASN A 230 -23.80 -26.06 -4.57
CA ASN A 230 -24.46 -26.68 -3.41
C ASN A 230 -23.58 -27.72 -2.71
N GLU A 231 -22.40 -27.28 -2.25
CA GLU A 231 -21.44 -28.13 -1.53
C GLU A 231 -20.91 -29.32 -2.33
N THR A 232 -20.93 -29.29 -3.65
CA THR A 232 -20.26 -30.31 -4.49
C THR A 232 -19.41 -29.64 -5.55
N TYR A 233 -18.09 -29.67 -5.36
CA TYR A 233 -17.11 -29.01 -6.21
C TYR A 233 -15.95 -29.92 -6.59
N ILE A 234 -15.34 -29.63 -7.74
CA ILE A 234 -14.10 -30.25 -8.23
C ILE A 234 -13.03 -29.16 -8.27
N ASP A 235 -11.86 -29.46 -7.69
CA ASP A 235 -10.69 -28.62 -7.82
C ASP A 235 -10.07 -28.77 -9.22
N ILE A 236 -10.02 -27.67 -9.96
CA ILE A 236 -9.45 -27.58 -11.30
C ILE A 236 -8.25 -26.61 -11.36
N THR A 237 -7.67 -26.27 -10.21
CA THR A 237 -6.59 -25.28 -10.06
C THR A 237 -5.38 -25.59 -10.95
N GLU A 238 -4.87 -26.82 -10.90
CA GLU A 238 -3.72 -27.22 -11.71
C GLU A 238 -4.06 -27.22 -13.20
N LYS A 239 -5.28 -27.66 -13.56
CA LYS A 239 -5.76 -27.69 -14.95
C LYS A 239 -5.85 -26.29 -15.54
N LEU A 240 -6.36 -25.30 -14.79
CA LEU A 240 -6.40 -23.92 -15.28
C LEU A 240 -5.00 -23.31 -15.39
N ASN A 241 -4.08 -23.59 -14.46
CA ASN A 241 -2.70 -23.11 -14.56
C ASN A 241 -1.97 -23.64 -15.80
N GLN A 242 -2.26 -24.87 -16.23
CA GLN A 242 -1.69 -25.45 -17.45
C GLN A 242 -2.21 -24.81 -18.74
N LEU A 243 -3.35 -24.12 -18.69
CA LEU A 243 -3.97 -23.44 -19.83
C LEU A 243 -3.60 -21.95 -19.90
N ILE A 244 -2.75 -21.46 -18.99
CA ILE A 244 -2.26 -20.08 -19.03
C ILE A 244 -1.19 -19.96 -20.11
N GLU A 245 -1.39 -19.04 -21.05
CA GLU A 245 -0.42 -18.71 -22.09
C GLU A 245 -0.26 -17.19 -22.16
N ASN A 246 0.99 -16.71 -22.17
CA ASN A 246 1.32 -15.27 -22.28
C ASN A 246 0.55 -14.38 -21.27
N ASP A 247 0.51 -14.82 -20.00
CA ASP A 247 -0.22 -14.16 -18.91
C ASP A 247 -1.73 -13.97 -19.14
N LYS A 248 -2.32 -14.83 -19.98
CA LYS A 248 -3.76 -14.83 -20.27
C LYS A 248 -4.35 -16.22 -20.12
N LEU A 249 -5.63 -16.26 -19.76
CA LEU A 249 -6.43 -17.50 -19.71
C LEU A 249 -7.78 -17.21 -20.36
N SER A 250 -8.16 -18.00 -21.36
CA SER A 250 -9.47 -17.90 -22.01
C SER A 250 -10.07 -19.30 -22.15
N VAL A 251 -11.06 -19.62 -21.33
CA VAL A 251 -11.68 -20.96 -21.30
C VAL A 251 -13.17 -20.86 -21.13
N LYS A 252 -13.92 -21.82 -21.70
CA LYS A 252 -15.36 -21.95 -21.46
C LYS A 252 -15.63 -22.81 -20.22
N VAL A 253 -16.31 -22.24 -19.23
CA VAL A 253 -16.65 -22.93 -17.98
C VAL A 253 -17.66 -24.03 -18.26
N SER A 254 -17.27 -25.29 -18.05
CA SER A 254 -18.03 -26.46 -18.49
C SER A 254 -17.62 -27.75 -17.77
N ASN A 255 -18.43 -28.80 -17.90
CA ASN A 255 -18.15 -30.13 -17.34
C ASN A 255 -16.91 -30.76 -17.99
N GLU A 256 -16.71 -30.50 -19.27
CA GLU A 256 -15.54 -30.94 -20.04
C GLU A 256 -14.26 -30.27 -19.49
N LEU A 257 -14.35 -28.97 -19.15
CA LEU A 257 -13.26 -28.26 -18.48
C LEU A 257 -12.97 -28.88 -17.10
N ALA A 258 -13.97 -29.38 -16.37
CA ALA A 258 -13.73 -30.11 -15.12
C ALA A 258 -13.34 -31.59 -15.30
N GLY A 259 -13.45 -32.13 -16.51
CA GLY A 259 -13.17 -33.54 -16.84
C GLY A 259 -14.24 -34.53 -16.37
N ARG A 260 -15.28 -34.05 -15.66
CA ARG A 260 -16.46 -34.79 -15.22
C ARG A 260 -17.51 -33.82 -14.69
N ASP A 261 -18.78 -34.24 -14.66
CA ASP A 261 -19.85 -33.47 -14.02
C ASP A 261 -19.92 -33.79 -12.52
N PRO A 262 -19.71 -32.80 -11.62
CA PRO A 262 -19.86 -33.03 -10.19
C PRO A 262 -21.32 -33.17 -9.74
N LEU A 263 -22.28 -32.58 -10.46
CA LEU A 263 -23.70 -32.57 -10.11
C LEU A 263 -24.57 -32.56 -11.37
N GLN A 264 -25.20 -33.71 -11.65
CA GLN A 264 -26.13 -33.84 -12.76
C GLN A 264 -27.39 -32.99 -12.55
N ASN A 265 -27.87 -32.36 -13.61
CA ASN A 265 -29.09 -31.54 -13.65
C ASN A 265 -29.08 -30.31 -12.71
N VAL A 266 -27.91 -29.88 -12.24
CA VAL A 266 -27.73 -28.65 -11.46
C VAL A 266 -26.79 -27.72 -12.21
N LYS A 267 -27.20 -26.45 -12.38
CA LYS A 267 -26.35 -25.40 -12.95
C LYS A 267 -25.17 -25.14 -12.00
N LYS A 268 -23.94 -25.19 -12.50
CA LYS A 268 -22.72 -25.02 -11.70
C LYS A 268 -22.09 -23.65 -11.88
N GLU A 269 -21.13 -23.36 -11.03
CA GLU A 269 -20.31 -22.15 -11.06
C GLU A 269 -18.83 -22.52 -10.85
N LEU A 270 -17.95 -21.71 -11.43
CA LEU A 270 -16.53 -21.72 -11.17
C LEU A 270 -16.18 -20.59 -10.20
N LYS A 271 -15.68 -20.95 -9.02
CA LYS A 271 -15.09 -20.02 -8.06
C LYS A 271 -13.58 -20.02 -8.21
N LEU A 272 -13.02 -18.88 -8.61
CA LEU A 272 -11.63 -18.73 -9.00
C LEU A 272 -10.96 -17.65 -8.17
N ILE A 273 -9.76 -17.94 -7.67
CA ILE A 273 -8.84 -16.96 -7.10
C ILE A 273 -7.59 -16.98 -7.97
N TYR A 274 -7.16 -15.82 -8.46
CA TYR A 274 -5.99 -15.70 -9.33
C TYR A 274 -5.16 -14.46 -8.99
N SER A 275 -3.85 -14.52 -9.22
CA SER A 275 -2.94 -13.38 -9.10
C SER A 275 -2.51 -12.86 -10.47
N LEU A 276 -2.40 -11.55 -10.61
CA LEU A 276 -1.70 -10.90 -11.71
C LEU A 276 -0.62 -9.99 -11.12
N GLY A 277 0.63 -10.48 -11.10
CA GLY A 277 1.70 -9.83 -10.34
C GLY A 277 1.36 -9.76 -8.84
N SER A 278 1.31 -8.55 -8.27
CA SER A 278 0.99 -8.36 -6.84
C SER A 278 -0.50 -8.25 -6.54
N LYS A 279 -1.36 -8.13 -7.55
CA LYS A 279 -2.83 -8.03 -7.37
C LYS A 279 -3.40 -9.45 -7.32
N ILE A 280 -4.27 -9.72 -6.36
CA ILE A 280 -5.02 -10.98 -6.29
C ILE A 280 -6.51 -10.67 -6.37
N GLU A 281 -7.21 -11.41 -7.21
CA GLU A 281 -8.62 -11.22 -7.50
C GLU A 281 -9.41 -12.52 -7.33
N THR A 282 -10.70 -12.36 -7.06
CA THR A 282 -11.66 -13.46 -6.97
C THR A 282 -12.73 -13.27 -8.04
N VAL A 283 -13.05 -14.35 -8.75
CA VAL A 283 -14.00 -14.38 -9.84
C VAL A 283 -14.97 -15.52 -9.63
N VAL A 284 -16.25 -15.26 -9.88
CA VAL A 284 -17.27 -16.30 -9.97
C VAL A 284 -17.83 -16.25 -11.39
N VAL A 285 -17.82 -17.40 -12.07
CA VAL A 285 -18.27 -17.52 -13.45
C VAL A 285 -19.26 -18.67 -13.54
N ASP A 286 -20.44 -18.42 -14.11
CA ASP A 286 -21.45 -19.46 -14.27
C ASP A 286 -21.03 -20.52 -15.30
N GLU A 287 -21.51 -21.75 -15.13
CA GLU A 287 -21.44 -22.79 -16.16
C GLU A 287 -22.00 -22.26 -17.48
N THR A 288 -21.33 -22.61 -18.58
CA THR A 288 -21.53 -22.16 -19.96
C THR A 288 -20.98 -20.78 -20.33
N GLN A 289 -20.53 -19.97 -19.35
CA GLN A 289 -19.88 -18.67 -19.63
C GLN A 289 -18.39 -18.82 -19.93
N ASP A 290 -17.84 -17.81 -20.61
CA ASP A 290 -16.41 -17.71 -20.88
C ASP A 290 -15.69 -17.01 -19.72
N LEU A 291 -14.64 -17.65 -19.20
CA LEU A 291 -13.67 -17.02 -18.31
C LEU A 291 -12.55 -16.43 -19.16
N LYS A 292 -12.33 -15.11 -19.03
CA LYS A 292 -11.20 -14.40 -19.65
C LYS A 292 -10.40 -13.68 -18.57
N LEU A 293 -9.13 -14.03 -18.44
CA LEU A 293 -8.17 -13.38 -17.56
C LEU A 293 -7.01 -12.78 -18.36
N PRO A 294 -6.46 -11.63 -17.91
CA PRO A 294 -6.94 -10.83 -16.79
C PRO A 294 -8.31 -10.17 -17.10
N ILE A 295 -9.11 -9.90 -16.07
CA ILE A 295 -10.42 -9.28 -16.26
C ILE A 295 -10.20 -7.81 -16.66
N ASP A 296 -10.69 -7.43 -17.83
CA ASP A 296 -10.73 -6.02 -18.22
C ASP A 296 -11.79 -5.30 -17.38
N GLU A 297 -11.38 -4.47 -16.41
CA GLU A 297 -12.26 -3.67 -15.54
C GLU A 297 -13.15 -2.64 -16.31
N LYS A 298 -13.14 -2.61 -17.64
CA LYS A 298 -13.84 -1.60 -18.45
C LYS A 298 -15.28 -1.92 -18.86
N ASN A 299 -15.84 -3.10 -18.55
CA ASN A 299 -17.22 -3.44 -18.93
C ASN A 299 -18.02 -4.10 -17.79
N ALA A 300 -18.02 -3.51 -16.60
CA ALA A 300 -19.07 -3.77 -15.61
C ALA A 300 -20.11 -2.64 -15.71
N THR A 301 -21.19 -2.90 -16.45
CA THR A 301 -22.43 -2.09 -16.41
C THR A 301 -23.49 -2.90 -15.69
#